data_AF-A0AAU3AEA1-F1
#
_entry.id   AF-A0AAU3AEA1-F1
#
_cell.length_a   1.000
_cell.length_b   1.000
_cell.length_c   1.000
_cell.angle_alpha   90.00
_cell.angle_beta   90.00
_cell.angle_gamma   90.00
#
_symmetry.space_group_name_H-M   'P 1'
#
loop_
_entity.id
_entity.type
_entity.pdbx_description
1 polymer ?
#
loop_
_entity_poly.entity_id
_entity_poly.type
_entity_poly.pdbx_seq_one_letter_code
_entity_poly.pdbx_strand_id
1 'polypeptide(L)'
;MKIGELSRHTGVSTRLLRYYEQQDLLHPDRQPNGYRDYPESSIQRVQQIRDLLQAGLSTEVIREIVPCFLGAGTSLRPMVDPALAANLARELGEIERRIDTLTRNRDAIRAYLTVASQAA
;
A
#
# COMPACT_ATOMS: atom_id res chain seq x y z
N MET A 1 19.70 -1.76 6.86
CA MET A 1 18.99 -1.91 8.15
C MET A 1 18.65 -3.37 8.43
N LYS A 2 18.56 -3.80 9.69
CA LYS A 2 17.98 -5.12 10.05
C LYS A 2 16.45 -5.05 10.15
N ILE A 3 15.78 -6.21 10.17
CA ILE A 3 14.29 -6.26 10.22
C ILE A 3 13.71 -5.56 11.45
N GLY A 4 14.41 -5.60 12.59
CA GLY A 4 14.00 -4.90 13.81
C GLY A 4 14.10 -3.38 13.69
N GLU A 5 15.09 -2.87 12.96
CA GLU A 5 15.19 -1.44 12.66
C GLU A 5 14.09 -1.01 11.70
N LEU A 6 13.88 -1.76 10.61
CA LEU A 6 12.78 -1.49 9.68
C LEU A 6 11.42 -1.51 10.39
N SER A 7 11.23 -2.43 11.34
CA SER A 7 10.02 -2.50 12.18
C SER A 7 9.82 -1.23 13.00
N ARG A 8 10.89 -0.69 13.62
CA ARG A 8 10.82 0.58 14.36
C ARG A 8 10.54 1.77 13.45
N HIS A 9 11.17 1.84 12.28
CA HIS A 9 10.97 2.95 11.33
C HIS A 9 9.56 2.99 10.74
N THR A 10 8.97 1.82 10.48
CA THR A 10 7.66 1.71 9.78
C THR A 10 6.48 1.51 10.71
N GLY A 11 6.74 1.19 11.99
CA GLY A 11 5.72 0.75 12.94
C GLY A 11 5.10 -0.62 12.62
N VAL A 12 5.63 -1.34 11.62
CA VAL A 12 5.13 -2.66 11.20
C VAL A 12 5.84 -3.74 11.99
N SER A 13 5.08 -4.71 12.52
CA SER A 13 5.68 -5.83 13.25
C SER A 13 6.65 -6.63 12.35
N THR A 14 7.72 -7.17 12.94
CA THR A 14 8.65 -8.05 12.22
C THR A 14 7.95 -9.26 11.60
N ARG A 15 6.89 -9.78 12.23
CA ARG A 15 6.04 -10.84 11.67
C ARG A 15 5.40 -10.40 10.35
N LEU A 16 4.83 -9.20 10.31
CA LEU A 16 4.16 -8.69 9.11
C LEU A 16 5.18 -8.30 8.02
N LEU A 17 6.35 -7.78 8.39
CA LEU A 17 7.45 -7.57 7.43
C LEU A 17 7.90 -8.89 6.78
N ARG A 18 8.03 -9.98 7.55
CA ARG A 18 8.32 -11.32 6.99
C ARG A 18 7.21 -11.82 6.08
N TYR A 19 5.96 -11.52 6.43
CA TYR A 19 4.84 -11.85 5.56
C TYR A 19 4.93 -11.08 4.23
N TYR A 20 5.26 -9.79 4.25
CA TYR A 20 5.49 -9.03 3.01
C TYR A 20 6.65 -9.61 2.17
N GLU A 21 7.71 -10.10 2.79
CA GLU A 21 8.76 -10.85 2.06
C GLU A 21 8.21 -12.12 1.42
N GLN A 22 7.42 -12.91 2.15
CA GLN A 22 6.83 -14.15 1.65
C GLN A 22 5.85 -13.92 0.49
N GLN A 23 5.26 -12.73 0.42
CA GLN A 23 4.35 -12.33 -0.67
C GLN A 23 5.10 -11.63 -1.81
N ASP A 24 6.43 -11.60 -1.81
CA ASP A 24 7.27 -10.90 -2.80
C ASP A 24 7.00 -9.40 -2.90
N LEU A 25 6.56 -8.79 -1.80
CA LEU A 25 6.30 -7.34 -1.71
C LEU A 25 7.50 -6.57 -1.17
N LEU A 26 8.35 -7.23 -0.39
CA LEU A 26 9.53 -6.67 0.25
C LEU A 26 10.74 -7.55 -0.03
N HIS A 27 11.81 -6.96 -0.54
CA HIS A 27 13.03 -7.70 -0.89
C HIS A 27 14.21 -7.16 -0.10
N PRO A 28 14.75 -7.92 0.87
CA PRO A 28 16.01 -7.58 1.50
C PRO A 28 17.19 -7.90 0.58
N ASP A 29 18.22 -7.06 0.62
CA ASP A 29 19.53 -7.42 0.12
C ASP A 29 20.19 -8.45 1.04
N ARG A 30 21.21 -9.14 0.52
CA ARG A 30 22.04 -10.04 1.31
C ARG A 30 23.44 -9.46 1.45
N GLN A 31 23.86 -9.29 2.70
CA GLN A 31 25.25 -8.95 3.01
C GLN A 31 26.17 -10.16 2.74
N PRO A 32 27.49 -9.94 2.55
CA PRO A 32 28.47 -11.01 2.32
C PRO A 32 28.49 -12.10 3.40
N ASN A 33 28.06 -11.76 4.63
CA ASN A 33 27.93 -12.66 5.77
C ASN A 33 26.58 -13.42 5.81
N GLY A 34 25.76 -13.31 4.77
CA GLY A 34 24.47 -14.01 4.64
C GLY A 34 23.30 -13.37 5.37
N TYR A 35 23.52 -12.28 6.11
CA TYR A 35 22.43 -11.60 6.81
C TYR A 35 21.57 -10.76 5.85
N ARG A 36 20.27 -10.68 6.15
CA ARG A 36 19.34 -9.75 5.50
C ARG A 36 19.70 -8.31 5.83
N ASP A 37 19.59 -7.46 4.84
CA ASP A 37 19.77 -6.01 4.95
C ASP A 37 18.70 -5.30 4.12
N TYR A 38 17.94 -4.43 4.77
CA TYR A 38 16.90 -3.64 4.11
C TYR A 38 17.47 -2.27 3.77
N PRO A 39 17.46 -1.85 2.49
CA PRO A 39 17.83 -0.49 2.11
C PRO A 39 16.79 0.51 2.62
N GLU A 40 17.16 1.79 2.70
CA GLU A 40 16.28 2.89 3.16
C GLU A 40 14.96 2.96 2.38
N SER A 41 15.00 2.64 1.07
CA SER A 41 13.83 2.56 0.20
C SER A 41 12.78 1.55 0.67
N SER A 42 13.16 0.58 1.52
CA SER A 42 12.24 -0.37 2.14
C SER A 42 11.22 0.31 3.04
N ILE A 43 11.55 1.45 3.66
CA ILE A 43 10.61 2.21 4.49
C ILE A 43 9.46 2.72 3.63
N GLN A 44 9.78 3.42 2.54
CA GLN A 44 8.79 3.94 1.60
C GLN A 44 7.95 2.81 0.99
N ARG A 45 8.59 1.68 0.65
CA ARG A 45 7.90 0.49 0.12
C ARG A 45 6.90 -0.08 1.12
N VAL A 46 7.28 -0.22 2.38
CA VAL A 46 6.38 -0.71 3.44
C VAL A 46 5.22 0.26 3.65
N GLN A 47 5.46 1.57 3.60
CA GLN A 47 4.42 2.58 3.69
C GLN A 47 3.39 2.41 2.56
N GLN A 48 3.85 2.28 1.30
CA GLN A 48 2.99 2.09 0.14
C GLN A 48 2.15 0.80 0.24
N ILE A 49 2.78 -0.32 0.65
CA ILE A 49 2.04 -1.58 0.86
C ILE A 49 0.91 -1.37 1.86
N ARG A 50 1.16 -0.64 2.95
CA ARG A 50 0.12 -0.35 3.95
C ARG A 50 -1.01 0.50 3.40
N ASP A 51 -0.69 1.55 2.65
CA ASP A 51 -1.70 2.45 2.09
C ASP A 51 -2.61 1.71 1.10
N LEU A 52 -2.02 0.84 0.27
CA LEU A 52 -2.76 -0.01 -0.66
C LEU A 52 -3.63 -1.07 0.06
N LEU A 53 -3.12 -1.69 1.13
CA LEU A 53 -3.92 -2.58 1.97
C LEU A 53 -5.08 -1.84 2.64
N GLN A 54 -4.86 -0.60 3.09
CA GLN A 54 -5.91 0.25 3.67
C GLN A 54 -6.95 0.67 2.63
N ALA A 55 -6.55 0.85 1.38
CA ALA A 55 -7.46 1.07 0.25
C ALA A 55 -8.33 -0.16 -0.05
N GLY A 56 -7.99 -1.34 0.50
CA GLY A 56 -8.76 -2.58 0.36
C GLY A 56 -8.16 -3.57 -0.63
N LEU A 57 -6.98 -3.28 -1.19
CA LEU A 57 -6.31 -4.17 -2.14
C LEU A 57 -5.73 -5.39 -1.42
N SER A 58 -5.77 -6.56 -2.07
CA SER A 58 -5.11 -7.76 -1.58
C SER A 58 -3.60 -7.72 -1.83
N THR A 59 -2.81 -8.47 -1.06
CA THR A 59 -1.36 -8.59 -1.29
C THR A 59 -1.01 -9.11 -2.68
N GLU A 60 -1.87 -9.95 -3.24
CA GLU A 60 -1.74 -10.47 -4.61
C GLU A 60 -1.86 -9.35 -5.64
N VAL A 61 -2.90 -8.51 -5.56
CA VAL A 61 -3.06 -7.34 -6.43
C VAL A 61 -1.92 -6.34 -6.22
N ILE A 62 -1.53 -6.12 -4.97
CA ILE A 62 -0.44 -5.20 -4.60
C ILE A 62 0.88 -5.65 -5.27
N ARG A 63 1.18 -6.95 -5.29
CA ARG A 63 2.40 -7.47 -5.92
C ARG A 63 2.47 -7.13 -7.40
N GLU A 64 1.35 -7.20 -8.10
CA GLU A 64 1.28 -6.90 -9.53
C GLU A 64 1.46 -5.41 -9.84
N ILE A 65 0.99 -4.52 -8.95
CA ILE A 65 0.99 -3.06 -9.19
C ILE A 65 2.15 -2.31 -8.53
N VAL A 66 2.74 -2.82 -7.44
CA VAL A 66 3.85 -2.16 -6.72
C VAL A 66 5.04 -1.80 -7.63
N PRO A 67 5.43 -2.62 -8.62
CA PRO A 67 6.43 -2.22 -9.60
C PRO A 67 6.10 -0.91 -10.33
N CYS A 68 4.82 -0.61 -10.55
CA CYS A 68 4.37 0.62 -11.20
C CYS A 68 4.50 1.87 -10.31
N PHE A 69 4.47 1.71 -8.98
CA PHE A 69 4.50 2.83 -8.02
C PHE A 69 5.91 3.24 -7.56
N LEU A 70 6.93 2.42 -7.84
CA LEU A 70 8.28 2.58 -7.29
C LEU A 70 9.29 3.28 -8.22
N GLY A 71 8.83 3.86 -9.33
CA GLY A 71 9.64 4.79 -10.12
C GLY A 71 10.86 4.19 -10.82
N ALA A 72 11.13 2.89 -10.71
CA ALA A 72 11.89 2.18 -11.72
C ALA A 72 11.06 2.34 -13.00
N GLY A 73 11.58 3.10 -13.98
CA GLY A 73 10.95 3.45 -15.24
C GLY A 73 10.62 2.23 -16.08
N THR A 74 9.73 1.39 -15.56
CA THR A 74 9.27 0.18 -16.18
C THR A 74 8.28 0.68 -17.19
N SER A 75 8.78 0.86 -18.42
CA SER A 75 7.95 0.83 -19.61
C SER A 75 6.86 -0.17 -19.35
N LEU A 76 5.61 0.29 -19.37
CA LEU A 76 4.43 -0.55 -19.43
C LEU A 76 4.64 -1.48 -20.62
N ARG A 77 5.27 -2.63 -20.42
CA ARG A 77 5.28 -3.68 -21.42
C ARG A 77 3.84 -4.18 -21.41
N PRO A 78 3.12 -4.07 -22.54
CA PRO A 78 1.72 -4.42 -22.63
C PRO A 78 1.60 -5.95 -22.65
N MET A 79 1.79 -6.57 -21.49
CA MET A 79 1.44 -7.96 -21.20
C MET A 79 0.73 -8.02 -19.85
N VAL A 80 -0.07 -7.00 -19.53
CA VAL A 80 -1.09 -7.16 -18.49
C VAL A 80 -2.11 -8.13 -19.07
N ASP A 81 -2.09 -9.36 -18.57
CA ASP A 81 -3.11 -10.37 -18.84
C ASP A 81 -4.51 -9.72 -18.74
N PRO A 82 -5.40 -9.87 -19.73
CA PRO A 82 -6.75 -9.35 -19.66
C PRO A 82 -7.49 -9.70 -18.36
N ALA A 83 -7.20 -10.86 -17.77
CA ALA A 83 -7.76 -11.24 -16.47
C ALA A 83 -7.24 -10.34 -15.33
N LEU A 84 -5.95 -10.01 -15.34
CA LEU A 84 -5.35 -9.07 -14.38
C LEU A 84 -5.91 -7.65 -14.58
N ALA A 85 -6.05 -7.19 -15.83
CA ALA A 85 -6.65 -5.89 -16.12
C ALA A 85 -8.09 -5.79 -15.62
N ALA A 86 -8.90 -6.84 -15.82
CA ALA A 86 -10.27 -6.92 -15.31
C ALA A 86 -10.32 -6.91 -13.78
N ASN A 87 -9.41 -7.65 -13.12
CA ASN A 87 -9.29 -7.66 -11.67
C ASN A 87 -8.94 -6.26 -11.13
N LEU A 88 -7.95 -5.59 -11.72
CA LEU A 88 -7.56 -4.23 -11.34
C LEU A 88 -8.70 -3.22 -11.55
N ALA A 89 -9.44 -3.32 -12.65
CA ALA A 89 -10.60 -2.46 -12.90
C ALA A 89 -11.71 -2.68 -11.86
N ARG A 90 -11.94 -3.94 -11.44
CA ARG A 90 -12.89 -4.26 -10.36
C ARG A 90 -12.44 -3.64 -9.03
N GLU A 91 -11.19 -3.83 -8.65
CA GLU A 91 -10.63 -3.25 -7.42
C GLU A 91 -10.67 -1.72 -7.43
N LEU A 92 -10.38 -1.09 -8.58
CA LEU A 92 -10.52 0.36 -8.75
C LEU A 92 -11.96 0.82 -8.51
N GLY A 93 -12.94 0.13 -9.08
CA GLY A 93 -14.36 0.45 -8.86
C GLY A 93 -14.81 0.28 -7.40
N GLU A 94 -14.25 -0.69 -6.67
CA GLU A 94 -14.47 -0.82 -5.22
C GLU A 94 -13.91 0.39 -4.46
N ILE A 95 -12.68 0.81 -4.79
CA ILE A 95 -12.02 1.98 -4.19
C ILE A 95 -12.83 3.24 -4.46
N GLU A 96 -13.26 3.47 -5.71
CA GLU A 96 -14.06 4.64 -6.10
C GLU A 96 -15.37 4.70 -5.29
N ARG A 97 -16.10 3.59 -5.17
CA ARG A 97 -17.32 3.53 -4.34
C ARG A 97 -17.06 3.82 -2.87
N ARG A 98 -15.91 3.39 -2.34
CA ARG A 98 -15.52 3.65 -0.95
C ARG A 98 -15.17 5.11 -0.75
N ILE A 99 -14.48 5.74 -1.72
CA ILE A 99 -14.21 7.18 -1.74
C ILE A 99 -15.51 7.97 -1.74
N ASP A 100 -16.47 7.62 -2.59
CA ASP A 100 -17.77 8.29 -2.65
C ASP A 100 -18.52 8.23 -1.32
N THR A 101 -18.51 7.05 -0.68
CA THR A 101 -19.16 6.85 0.62
C THR A 101 -18.48 7.65 1.72
N LEU A 102 -17.16 7.62 1.79
CA LEU A 102 -16.39 8.39 2.78
C LEU A 102 -16.53 9.90 2.55
N THR A 103 -16.59 10.34 1.30
CA THR A 103 -16.80 11.74 0.92
C THR A 103 -18.16 12.23 1.38
N ARG A 104 -19.24 11.49 1.07
CA ARG A 104 -20.60 11.81 1.55
C ARG A 104 -20.66 11.89 3.07
N ASN A 105 -20.06 10.94 3.78
CA ASN A 105 -20.06 10.93 5.24
C ASN A 105 -19.27 12.12 5.82
N ARG A 106 -18.07 12.40 5.27
CA ARG A 106 -17.27 13.56 5.66
C ARG A 106 -18.05 14.86 5.49
N ASP A 107 -18.73 15.03 4.37
CA ASP A 107 -19.45 16.25 4.06
C ASP A 107 -20.70 16.41 4.94
N ALA A 108 -21.39 15.31 5.27
CA ALA A 108 -22.47 15.31 6.27
C ALA A 108 -21.97 15.71 7.67
N ILE A 109 -20.84 15.16 8.12
CA ILE A 109 -20.21 15.53 9.41
C ILE A 109 -19.82 17.00 9.42
N ARG A 110 -19.22 17.50 8.33
CA ARG A 110 -18.87 18.93 8.18
C ARG A 110 -20.09 19.82 8.27
N ALA A 111 -21.19 19.46 7.59
CA ALA A 111 -22.43 20.22 7.64
C ALA A 111 -23.00 20.28 9.07
N TYR A 112 -23.02 19.14 9.77
CA TYR A 112 -23.45 19.07 11.17
C TYR A 112 -22.61 19.98 12.08
N LEU A 113 -21.28 19.92 11.96
CA LEU A 113 -20.37 20.74 12.76
C LEU A 113 -20.55 22.24 12.50
N THR A 114 -20.82 22.65 11.26
CA THR A 114 -21.10 24.06 10.92
C THR A 114 -22.37 24.57 11.59
N VAL A 115 -23.42 23.76 11.64
CA VAL A 115 -24.68 24.14 12.33
C VAL A 115 -24.47 24.19 13.84
N ALA A 116 -23.78 23.20 14.40
CA ALA A 116 -23.51 23.12 15.84
C ALA A 116 -22.63 24.29 16.33
N SER A 117 -21.67 24.77 15.54
CA SER A 117 -20.80 25.89 15.91
C SER A 117 -21.46 27.26 15.79
N GLN A 118 -22.56 27.39 15.02
CA GLN A 118 -23.33 28.63 14.89
C GLN A 118 -24.40 28.80 15.97
N ALA A 119 -24.75 27.72 16.68
CA ALA A 119 -25.74 27.71 17.75
C ALA A 119 -25.15 27.97 19.14
N ALA A 120 -23.83 28.15 19.25
CA ALA A 120 -23.09 28.46 20.47
C ALA A 120 -22.56 29.90 20.42
#